data_AF-A0A2A2B1B4-F1
#
_entry.id   AF-A0A2A2B1B4-F1
#
_cell.length_a   1.000
_cell.length_b   1.000
_cell.length_c   1.000
_cell.angle_alpha   90.00
_cell.angle_beta   90.00
_cell.angle_gamma   90.00
#
_symmetry.space_group_name_H-M   'P 1'
#
loop_
_entity.id
_entity.type
_entity.pdbx_description
1 polymer ?
#
loop_
_entity_poly.entity_id
_entity_poly.type
_entity_poly.pdbx_seq_one_letter_code
_entity_poly.pdbx_strand_id
1 'polypeptide(L)'
;MSDQAPARKGATRAADIPPELLQALSRGEAASATLTEALALDQRQLARSALPELSATALARIDAACQLGILKRMQAVADALLTALSPDGIARCQQHPSDTVRGWACFMIGAQPGLPLPQRLSAIAPLADDPHFAVREWAWLAVRPHLAAELDAAIDALAHWTQHPSENLRRFASEALRPRGVWCAHIAALKTAPQRALPILQPLRADASRYVQDSVANWLNDVAKDQPEWVRTLCRQWLQQSPCPATARICQRAQRSLPAQAP
;
A
#
# COMPACT_ATOMS: atom_id res chain seq x y z
N MET A 1 20.96 -8.54 -19.76
CA MET A 1 19.85 -9.50 -19.61
C MET A 1 19.89 -10.01 -18.20
N SER A 2 19.08 -9.45 -17.30
CA SER A 2 18.97 -9.96 -15.94
C SER A 2 18.04 -11.18 -15.99
N ASP A 3 18.64 -12.36 -15.83
CA ASP A 3 17.93 -13.63 -15.73
C ASP A 3 17.26 -13.69 -14.35
N GLN A 4 16.13 -12.99 -14.18
CA GLN A 4 15.32 -13.12 -12.98
C GLN A 4 14.51 -14.40 -13.10
N ALA A 5 14.76 -15.35 -12.21
CA ALA A 5 13.94 -16.54 -12.06
C ALA A 5 12.46 -16.14 -11.97
N PRO A 6 11.54 -16.89 -12.61
CA PRO A 6 10.13 -16.56 -12.62
C PRO A 6 9.59 -16.44 -11.19
N ALA A 7 8.79 -15.41 -10.94
CA ALA A 7 8.19 -15.18 -9.63
C ALA A 7 7.41 -16.41 -9.16
N ARG A 8 7.69 -16.86 -7.94
CA ARG A 8 7.02 -18.02 -7.34
C ARG A 8 5.53 -17.75 -7.23
N LYS A 9 4.69 -18.72 -7.60
CA LYS A 9 3.22 -18.60 -7.51
C LYS A 9 2.71 -18.55 -6.06
N GLY A 10 3.39 -19.28 -5.18
CA GLY A 10 3.08 -19.39 -3.75
C GLY A 10 1.81 -20.17 -3.41
N ALA A 11 1.68 -20.48 -2.13
CA ALA A 11 0.57 -21.21 -1.53
C ALA A 11 -0.64 -20.30 -1.29
N THR A 12 -1.84 -20.80 -1.55
CA THR A 12 -3.09 -20.06 -1.28
C THR A 12 -3.69 -20.40 0.08
N ARG A 13 -3.35 -21.56 0.66
CA ARG A 13 -3.74 -21.99 2.02
C ARG A 13 -2.50 -22.19 2.89
N ALA A 14 -2.61 -21.85 4.18
CA ALA A 14 -1.48 -21.96 5.11
C ALA A 14 -0.96 -23.41 5.24
N ALA A 15 -1.86 -24.39 5.19
CA ALA A 15 -1.51 -25.82 5.25
C ALA A 15 -0.72 -26.31 4.02
N ASP A 16 -0.73 -25.56 2.91
CA ASP A 16 -0.01 -25.92 1.69
C ASP A 16 1.40 -25.31 1.63
N ILE A 17 1.80 -24.54 2.66
CA ILE A 17 3.14 -23.94 2.71
C ILE A 17 4.14 -25.04 3.11
N PRO A 18 5.12 -25.39 2.27
CA PRO A 18 6.14 -26.36 2.64
C PRO A 18 6.86 -25.94 3.93
N PRO A 19 7.11 -26.85 4.90
CA PRO A 19 7.76 -26.49 6.16
C PRO A 19 9.10 -25.79 6.00
N GLU A 20 9.93 -26.26 5.05
CA GLU A 20 11.22 -25.65 4.69
C GLU A 20 11.07 -24.19 4.22
N LEU A 21 10.05 -23.93 3.38
CA LEU A 21 9.74 -22.58 2.91
C LEU A 21 9.26 -21.71 4.07
N LEU A 22 8.37 -22.21 4.93
CA LEU A 22 7.88 -21.46 6.08
C LEU A 22 9.03 -21.07 7.02
N GLN A 23 10.00 -21.96 7.23
CA GLN A 23 11.19 -21.66 8.01
C GLN A 23 12.07 -20.62 7.31
N ALA A 24 12.31 -20.73 6.01
CA ALA A 24 13.10 -19.75 5.26
C ALA A 24 12.46 -18.35 5.30
N LEU A 25 11.13 -18.26 5.15
CA LEU A 25 10.37 -17.02 5.32
C LEU A 25 10.52 -16.47 6.74
N SER A 26 10.42 -17.34 7.75
CA SER A 26 10.52 -16.97 9.17
C SER A 26 11.95 -16.63 9.61
N ARG A 27 12.99 -17.01 8.84
CA ARG A 27 14.37 -16.53 9.02
C ARG A 27 14.70 -15.30 8.18
N GLY A 28 13.79 -14.91 7.29
CA GLY A 28 13.94 -13.75 6.43
C GLY A 28 14.80 -13.99 5.18
N GLU A 29 15.07 -15.25 4.85
CA GLU A 29 15.93 -15.67 3.73
C GLU A 29 15.21 -15.58 2.37
N ALA A 30 13.89 -15.46 2.39
CA ALA A 30 13.04 -15.34 1.20
C ALA A 30 11.92 -14.33 1.41
N ALA A 31 11.40 -13.80 0.30
CA ALA A 31 10.14 -13.07 0.28
C ALA A 31 8.96 -14.03 0.11
N SER A 32 7.81 -13.63 0.67
CA SER A 32 6.55 -14.30 0.40
C SER A 32 6.19 -14.20 -1.10
N ALA A 33 5.28 -15.05 -1.56
CA ALA A 33 4.69 -14.95 -2.89
C ALA A 33 3.19 -14.62 -2.82
N THR A 34 2.57 -14.89 -1.68
CA THR A 34 1.15 -14.63 -1.43
C THR A 34 0.95 -14.01 -0.05
N LEU A 35 -0.19 -13.35 0.13
CA LEU A 35 -0.59 -12.86 1.45
C LEU A 35 -0.69 -14.00 2.46
N THR A 36 -1.13 -15.19 2.04
CA THR A 36 -1.22 -16.37 2.92
C THR A 36 0.14 -16.72 3.52
N GLU A 37 1.20 -16.67 2.72
CA GLU A 37 2.56 -16.92 3.20
C GLU A 37 3.09 -15.80 4.09
N ALA A 38 2.86 -14.54 3.70
CA ALA A 38 3.24 -13.37 4.49
C ALA A 38 2.59 -13.37 5.89
N LEU A 39 1.38 -13.92 6.01
CA LEU A 39 0.65 -14.03 7.28
C LEU A 39 1.05 -15.26 8.09
N ALA A 40 1.61 -16.30 7.47
CA ALA A 40 1.94 -17.56 8.11
C ALA A 40 3.32 -17.56 8.79
N LEU A 41 4.26 -16.76 8.29
CA LEU A 41 5.62 -16.71 8.83
C LEU A 41 5.66 -16.27 10.31
N ASP A 42 6.65 -16.77 11.04
CA ASP A 42 6.88 -16.39 12.43
C ASP A 42 7.68 -15.08 12.50
N GLN A 43 6.97 -13.98 12.79
CA GLN A 43 7.59 -12.67 12.94
C GLN A 43 8.53 -12.56 14.15
N ARG A 44 8.37 -13.42 15.18
CA ARG A 44 9.27 -13.46 16.35
C ARG A 44 10.62 -14.02 15.97
N GLN A 45 10.62 -15.10 15.19
CA GLN A 45 11.84 -15.68 14.63
C GLN A 45 12.46 -14.70 13.63
N LEU A 46 11.64 -14.10 12.77
CA LEU A 46 12.11 -13.17 11.74
C LEU A 46 12.84 -11.98 12.35
N ALA A 47 12.31 -11.38 13.41
CA ALA A 47 12.95 -10.25 14.09
C ALA A 47 14.32 -10.63 14.66
N ARG A 48 14.44 -11.83 15.27
CA ARG A 48 15.70 -12.32 15.83
C ARG A 48 16.75 -12.63 14.76
N SER A 49 16.34 -13.16 13.62
CA SER A 49 17.24 -13.48 12.51
C SER A 49 17.66 -12.24 11.72
N ALA A 50 16.71 -11.35 11.41
CA ALA A 50 16.97 -10.17 10.59
C ALA A 50 17.71 -9.06 11.34
N LEU A 51 17.54 -8.99 12.67
CA LEU A 51 18.04 -7.90 13.52
C LEU A 51 18.65 -8.49 14.81
N PRO A 52 19.78 -9.22 14.72
CA PRO A 52 20.35 -9.95 15.84
C PRO A 52 20.85 -9.04 16.98
N GLU A 53 21.04 -7.76 16.73
CA GLU A 53 21.47 -6.77 17.72
C GLU A 53 20.35 -6.23 18.62
N LEU A 54 19.09 -6.64 18.40
CA LEU A 54 17.98 -6.19 19.24
C LEU A 54 18.13 -6.65 20.69
N SER A 55 17.91 -5.72 21.63
CA SER A 55 17.93 -6.02 23.05
C SER A 55 16.78 -6.96 23.46
N ALA A 56 16.94 -7.65 24.60
CA ALA A 56 15.89 -8.50 25.17
C ALA A 56 14.57 -7.73 25.39
N THR A 57 14.65 -6.45 25.77
CA THR A 57 13.46 -5.58 25.94
C THR A 57 12.76 -5.31 24.61
N ALA A 58 13.51 -5.05 23.53
CA ALA A 58 12.94 -4.86 22.20
C ALA A 58 12.27 -6.16 21.69
N LEU A 59 12.95 -7.29 21.85
CA LEU A 59 12.41 -8.60 21.47
C LEU A 59 11.13 -8.95 22.25
N ALA A 60 11.07 -8.68 23.56
CA ALA A 60 9.86 -8.89 24.36
C ALA A 60 8.66 -8.06 23.85
N ARG A 61 8.90 -6.80 23.43
CA ARG A 61 7.86 -5.95 22.82
C ARG A 61 7.36 -6.53 21.48
N ILE A 62 8.27 -7.03 20.65
CA ILE A 62 7.94 -7.69 19.37
C ILE A 62 7.14 -8.97 19.60
N ASP A 63 7.53 -9.79 20.59
CA ASP A 63 6.84 -11.03 20.92
C ASP A 63 5.39 -10.77 21.37
N ALA A 64 5.19 -9.72 22.17
CA ALA A 64 3.87 -9.24 22.58
C ALA A 64 3.05 -8.71 21.39
N ALA A 65 3.67 -7.94 20.49
CA ALA A 65 3.03 -7.46 19.27
C ALA A 65 2.53 -8.60 18.38
N CYS A 66 3.22 -9.74 18.37
CA CYS A 66 2.82 -10.92 17.59
C CYS A 66 1.50 -11.56 18.05
N GLN A 67 0.97 -11.20 19.22
CA GLN A 67 -0.38 -11.62 19.66
C GLN A 67 -1.51 -10.76 19.05
N LEU A 68 -1.16 -9.67 18.38
CA LEU A 68 -2.12 -8.77 17.75
C LEU A 68 -2.47 -9.24 16.34
N GLY A 69 -3.61 -8.75 15.83
CA GLY A 69 -3.96 -8.85 14.41
C GLY A 69 -2.93 -8.13 13.52
N ILE A 70 -2.78 -8.59 12.28
CA ILE A 70 -1.65 -8.23 11.40
C ILE A 70 -1.34 -6.73 11.34
N LEU A 71 -2.33 -5.86 11.15
CA LEU A 71 -2.07 -4.42 11.04
C LEU A 71 -1.48 -3.84 12.34
N LYS A 72 -2.09 -4.15 13.48
CA LYS A 72 -1.61 -3.71 14.79
C LYS A 72 -0.24 -4.33 15.13
N ARG A 73 0.00 -5.57 14.68
CA ARG A 73 1.29 -6.24 14.81
C ARG A 73 2.37 -5.49 14.03
N MET A 74 2.15 -5.18 12.76
CA MET A 74 3.10 -4.44 11.92
C MET A 74 3.44 -3.07 12.52
N GLN A 75 2.43 -2.35 13.02
CA GLN A 75 2.60 -1.06 13.71
C GLN A 75 3.43 -1.22 15.00
N ALA A 76 3.03 -2.12 15.90
CA ALA A 76 3.70 -2.30 17.19
C ALA A 76 5.13 -2.84 17.04
N VAL A 77 5.40 -3.70 16.06
CA VAL A 77 6.76 -4.13 15.73
C VAL A 77 7.58 -2.94 15.23
N ALA A 78 7.06 -2.14 14.30
CA ALA A 78 7.75 -0.94 13.83
C ALA A 78 8.05 0.06 14.94
N ASP A 79 7.14 0.29 15.89
CA ASP A 79 7.37 1.16 17.05
C ASP A 79 8.49 0.63 17.95
N ALA A 80 8.52 -0.69 18.19
CA ALA A 80 9.58 -1.34 18.95
C ALA A 80 10.93 -1.22 18.23
N LEU A 81 10.96 -1.40 16.91
CA LEU A 81 12.16 -1.27 16.09
C LEU A 81 12.66 0.18 16.03
N LEU A 82 11.76 1.16 15.87
CA LEU A 82 12.13 2.57 15.84
C LEU A 82 12.70 3.03 17.19
N THR A 83 12.16 2.53 18.30
CA THR A 83 12.72 2.76 19.64
C THR A 83 14.11 2.14 19.79
N ALA A 84 14.31 0.92 19.29
CA ALA A 84 15.54 0.16 19.48
C ALA A 84 16.67 0.59 18.54
N LEU A 85 16.36 0.98 17.31
CA LEU A 85 17.31 1.20 16.23
C LEU A 85 17.40 2.65 15.78
N SER A 86 16.52 3.53 16.28
CA SER A 86 16.30 4.88 15.77
C SER A 86 15.88 4.88 14.29
N PRO A 87 15.67 6.05 13.66
CA PRO A 87 15.43 6.14 12.22
C PRO A 87 16.53 5.50 11.36
N ASP A 88 17.76 5.37 11.85
CA ASP A 88 18.88 4.75 11.12
C ASP A 88 18.60 3.27 10.76
N GLY A 89 17.77 2.59 11.57
CA GLY A 89 17.35 1.21 11.28
C GLY A 89 16.47 1.07 10.02
N ILE A 90 15.85 2.14 9.55
CA ILE A 90 14.92 2.11 8.40
C ILE A 90 15.64 1.68 7.13
N ALA A 91 16.79 2.29 6.83
CA ALA A 91 17.54 2.02 5.59
C ALA A 91 17.95 0.55 5.49
N ARG A 92 18.33 -0.06 6.62
CA ARG A 92 18.65 -1.49 6.68
C ARG A 92 17.42 -2.36 6.43
N CYS A 93 16.29 -2.05 7.06
CA CYS A 93 15.06 -2.79 6.84
C CYS A 93 14.57 -2.68 5.39
N GLN A 94 14.74 -1.52 4.75
CA GLN A 94 14.35 -1.28 3.35
C GLN A 94 15.08 -2.16 2.34
N GLN A 95 16.32 -2.55 2.61
CA GLN A 95 17.14 -3.37 1.71
C GLN A 95 17.04 -4.87 2.01
N HIS A 96 16.30 -5.25 3.05
CA HIS A 96 16.24 -6.63 3.51
C HIS A 96 15.49 -7.53 2.51
N PRO A 97 15.91 -8.80 2.27
CA PRO A 97 15.25 -9.72 1.33
C PRO A 97 13.79 -10.04 1.67
N SER A 98 13.46 -10.18 2.95
CA SER A 98 12.08 -10.36 3.43
C SER A 98 11.20 -9.13 3.17
N ASP A 99 10.07 -9.35 2.49
CA ASP A 99 9.03 -8.35 2.27
C ASP A 99 8.39 -7.88 3.58
N THR A 100 8.34 -8.72 4.61
CA THR A 100 7.78 -8.33 5.92
C THR A 100 8.71 -7.37 6.66
N VAL A 101 10.03 -7.56 6.57
CA VAL A 101 11.01 -6.61 7.15
C VAL A 101 10.95 -5.26 6.43
N ARG A 102 10.86 -5.26 5.09
CA ARG A 102 10.61 -4.03 4.31
C ARG A 102 9.25 -3.40 4.68
N GLY A 103 8.24 -4.22 4.96
CA GLY A 103 6.95 -3.77 5.50
C GLY A 103 7.07 -3.09 6.86
N TRP A 104 7.91 -3.59 7.77
CA TRP A 104 8.20 -2.88 9.03
C TRP A 104 8.85 -1.52 8.77
N ALA A 105 9.74 -1.41 7.77
CA ALA A 105 10.31 -0.13 7.37
C ALA A 105 9.23 0.89 6.94
N CYS A 106 8.19 0.44 6.21
CA CYS A 106 7.05 1.30 5.88
C CYS A 106 6.42 1.89 7.15
N PHE A 107 6.11 1.04 8.13
CA PHE A 107 5.49 1.47 9.39
C PHE A 107 6.43 2.28 10.27
N MET A 108 7.74 2.01 10.26
CA MET A 108 8.74 2.85 10.94
C MET A 108 8.72 4.27 10.35
N ILE A 109 8.69 4.41 9.03
CA ILE A 109 8.54 5.71 8.36
C ILE A 109 7.23 6.38 8.76
N GLY A 110 6.12 5.64 8.80
CA GLY A 110 4.83 6.15 9.26
C GLY A 110 4.82 6.57 10.74
N ALA A 111 5.60 5.89 11.59
CA ALA A 111 5.65 6.15 13.03
C ALA A 111 6.61 7.28 13.44
N GLN A 112 7.49 7.75 12.55
CA GLN A 112 8.44 8.83 12.86
C GLN A 112 7.73 10.09 13.38
N PRO A 113 7.97 10.49 14.65
CA PRO A 113 7.37 11.69 15.23
C PRO A 113 7.85 12.96 14.53
N GLY A 114 6.92 13.87 14.24
CA GLY A 114 7.25 15.20 13.70
C GLY A 114 7.83 15.23 12.28
N LEU A 115 8.00 14.09 11.61
CA LEU A 115 8.51 14.05 10.24
C LEU A 115 7.53 14.75 9.28
N PRO A 116 7.92 15.85 8.62
CA PRO A 116 7.06 16.60 7.70
C PRO A 116 6.61 15.75 6.52
N LEU A 117 5.39 16.01 6.02
CA LEU A 117 4.79 15.23 4.94
C LEU A 117 5.70 15.07 3.69
N PRO A 118 6.37 16.10 3.16
CA PRO A 118 7.26 15.94 2.00
C PRO A 118 8.41 14.97 2.26
N GLN A 119 9.01 15.03 3.46
CA GLN A 119 10.10 14.13 3.85
C GLN A 119 9.59 12.70 4.05
N ARG A 120 8.39 12.54 4.62
CA ARG A 120 7.72 11.24 4.76
C ARG A 120 7.41 10.60 3.41
N LEU A 121 6.93 11.39 2.44
CA LEU A 121 6.70 10.94 1.07
C LEU A 121 8.00 10.57 0.36
N SER A 122 9.06 11.35 0.55
CA SER A 122 10.39 11.00 0.03
C SER A 122 10.92 9.69 0.62
N ALA A 123 10.75 9.48 1.92
CA ALA A 123 11.22 8.28 2.60
C ALA A 123 10.43 7.02 2.20
N ILE A 124 9.12 7.15 1.97
CA ILE A 124 8.26 6.01 1.59
C ILE A 124 8.34 5.66 0.10
N ALA A 125 8.78 6.58 -0.77
CA ALA A 125 8.79 6.39 -2.21
C ALA A 125 9.49 5.09 -2.68
N PRO A 126 10.69 4.71 -2.17
CA PRO A 126 11.32 3.45 -2.57
C PRO A 126 10.49 2.20 -2.23
N LEU A 127 9.74 2.24 -1.12
CA LEU A 127 8.88 1.14 -0.68
C LEU A 127 7.52 1.14 -1.40
N ALA A 128 7.04 2.33 -1.78
CA ALA A 128 5.88 2.47 -2.66
C ALA A 128 6.16 1.94 -4.08
N ASP A 129 7.43 1.98 -4.51
CA ASP A 129 7.91 1.40 -5.77
C ASP A 129 8.54 0.00 -5.62
N ASP A 130 8.37 -0.65 -4.47
CA ASP A 130 8.98 -1.96 -4.21
C ASP A 130 8.47 -3.01 -5.23
N PRO A 131 9.34 -3.91 -5.73
CA PRO A 131 8.92 -4.97 -6.65
C PRO A 131 7.87 -5.92 -6.02
N HIS A 132 7.88 -6.07 -4.70
CA HIS A 132 6.99 -6.95 -3.97
C HIS A 132 5.65 -6.30 -3.65
N PHE A 133 4.55 -6.93 -4.07
CA PHE A 133 3.20 -6.37 -3.93
C PHE A 133 2.83 -6.04 -2.48
N ALA A 134 3.18 -6.89 -1.51
CA ALA A 134 2.82 -6.68 -0.11
C ALA A 134 3.49 -5.44 0.47
N VAL A 135 4.73 -5.14 0.07
CA VAL A 135 5.45 -3.94 0.54
C VAL A 135 4.75 -2.69 0.05
N ARG A 136 4.29 -2.68 -1.21
CA ARG A 136 3.51 -1.56 -1.77
C ARG A 136 2.20 -1.34 -1.03
N GLU A 137 1.54 -2.39 -0.55
CA GLU A 137 0.35 -2.26 0.29
C GLU A 137 0.69 -1.67 1.68
N TRP A 138 1.76 -2.16 2.31
CA TRP A 138 2.23 -1.62 3.59
C TRP A 138 2.65 -0.15 3.47
N ALA A 139 3.25 0.24 2.34
CA ALA A 139 3.73 1.58 2.11
C ALA A 139 2.60 2.62 2.24
N TRP A 140 1.49 2.44 1.51
CA TRP A 140 0.40 3.40 1.60
C TRP A 140 -0.34 3.32 2.94
N LEU A 141 -0.51 2.11 3.50
CA LEU A 141 -1.14 1.92 4.81
C LEU A 141 -0.40 2.67 5.92
N ALA A 142 0.92 2.64 5.90
CA ALA A 142 1.76 3.23 6.93
C ALA A 142 1.70 4.76 6.96
N VAL A 143 1.62 5.42 5.79
CA VAL A 143 1.63 6.89 5.71
C VAL A 143 0.23 7.51 5.57
N ARG A 144 -0.79 6.70 5.26
CA ARG A 144 -2.17 7.16 5.08
C ARG A 144 -2.73 8.01 6.23
N PRO A 145 -2.46 7.74 7.52
CA PRO A 145 -2.94 8.62 8.59
C PRO A 145 -2.47 10.07 8.44
N HIS A 146 -1.22 10.27 7.99
CA HIS A 146 -0.63 11.59 7.74
C HIS A 146 -1.21 12.22 6.48
N LEU A 147 -1.35 11.45 5.40
CA LEU A 147 -1.99 11.91 4.17
C LEU A 147 -3.44 12.37 4.38
N ALA A 148 -4.18 11.66 5.24
CA ALA A 148 -5.55 12.03 5.57
C ALA A 148 -5.64 13.27 6.47
N ALA A 149 -4.66 13.46 7.37
CA ALA A 149 -4.58 14.62 8.25
C ALA A 149 -4.19 15.91 7.50
N GLU A 150 -3.29 15.80 6.54
CA GLU A 150 -2.76 16.91 5.73
C GLU A 150 -3.27 16.83 4.27
N LEU A 151 -4.58 16.65 4.10
CA LEU A 151 -5.18 16.19 2.84
C LEU A 151 -4.88 17.08 1.61
N ASP A 152 -4.93 18.40 1.72
CA ASP A 152 -4.67 19.28 0.58
C ASP A 152 -3.20 19.20 0.16
N ALA A 153 -2.27 19.28 1.11
CA ALA A 153 -0.84 19.10 0.84
C ALA A 153 -0.51 17.72 0.29
N ALA A 154 -1.21 16.67 0.77
CA ALA A 154 -1.09 15.32 0.25
C ALA A 154 -1.57 15.21 -1.20
N ILE A 155 -2.69 15.83 -1.55
CA ILE A 155 -3.21 15.85 -2.91
C ILE A 155 -2.22 16.53 -3.85
N ASP A 156 -1.71 17.69 -3.47
CA ASP A 156 -0.75 18.45 -4.28
C ASP A 156 0.55 17.64 -4.50
N ALA A 157 1.09 17.03 -3.44
CA ALA A 157 2.29 16.22 -3.55
C ALA A 157 2.08 14.97 -4.42
N LEU A 158 0.97 14.25 -4.21
CA LEU A 158 0.66 13.02 -4.95
C LEU A 158 0.24 13.27 -6.40
N ALA A 159 -0.27 14.46 -6.73
CA ALA A 159 -0.55 14.83 -8.12
C ALA A 159 0.71 14.74 -8.99
N HIS A 160 1.88 15.10 -8.46
CA HIS A 160 3.16 14.97 -9.17
C HIS A 160 3.52 13.51 -9.44
N TRP A 161 3.18 12.58 -8.53
CA TRP A 161 3.48 11.16 -8.69
C TRP A 161 2.69 10.51 -9.82
N THR A 162 1.55 11.10 -10.22
CA THR A 162 0.74 10.60 -11.34
C THR A 162 1.44 10.67 -12.70
N GLN A 163 2.54 11.43 -12.79
CA GLN A 163 3.34 11.55 -14.01
C GLN A 163 4.62 10.70 -13.96
N HIS A 164 4.84 9.97 -12.85
CA HIS A 164 6.06 9.20 -12.67
C HIS A 164 6.14 8.01 -13.65
N PRO A 165 7.33 7.64 -14.18
CA PRO A 165 7.48 6.49 -15.07
C PRO A 165 7.04 5.15 -14.46
N SER A 166 7.28 4.96 -13.16
CA SER A 166 6.82 3.78 -12.44
C SER A 166 5.30 3.76 -12.25
N GLU A 167 4.67 2.67 -12.71
CA GLU A 167 3.25 2.41 -12.46
C GLU A 167 2.92 2.22 -10.97
N ASN A 168 3.87 1.78 -10.16
CA ASN A 168 3.66 1.56 -8.72
C ASN A 168 3.43 2.89 -8.00
N LEU A 169 4.24 3.91 -8.33
CA LEU A 169 4.11 5.25 -7.75
C LEU A 169 2.85 5.97 -8.24
N ARG A 170 2.50 5.80 -9.53
CA ARG A 170 1.21 6.29 -10.04
C ARG A 170 0.03 5.63 -9.33
N ARG A 171 0.09 4.30 -9.13
CA ARG A 171 -0.93 3.56 -8.36
C ARG A 171 -0.98 4.03 -6.91
N PHE A 172 0.16 4.25 -6.28
CA PHE A 172 0.22 4.72 -4.89
C PHE A 172 -0.56 6.02 -4.72
N ALA A 173 -0.39 6.97 -5.65
CA ALA A 173 -1.06 8.27 -5.60
C ALA A 173 -2.59 8.14 -5.53
N SER A 174 -3.20 7.26 -6.32
CA SER A 174 -4.64 7.00 -6.25
C SER A 174 -5.02 6.12 -5.05
N GLU A 175 -4.25 5.07 -4.75
CA GLU A 175 -4.62 4.10 -3.71
C GLU A 175 -4.60 4.71 -2.31
N ALA A 176 -3.54 5.46 -1.99
CA ALA A 176 -3.30 5.98 -0.66
C ALA A 176 -4.43 6.90 -0.17
N LEU A 177 -5.15 7.54 -1.11
CA LEU A 177 -6.27 8.44 -0.85
C LEU A 177 -7.64 7.85 -1.23
N ARG A 178 -7.79 6.52 -1.36
CA ARG A 178 -9.11 5.91 -1.55
C ARG A 178 -10.07 6.31 -0.42
N PRO A 179 -11.32 6.74 -0.69
CA PRO A 179 -12.23 7.19 0.36
C PRO A 179 -12.64 6.09 1.34
N ARG A 180 -12.72 4.84 0.85
CA ARG A 180 -13.13 3.65 1.60
C ARG A 180 -12.12 2.51 1.45
N GLY A 181 -10.89 2.74 1.90
CA GLY A 181 -9.86 1.70 1.89
C GLY A 181 -10.13 0.57 2.88
N VAL A 182 -9.63 -0.63 2.58
CA VAL A 182 -9.72 -1.80 3.45
C VAL A 182 -8.60 -1.71 4.49
N TRP A 183 -8.89 -2.13 5.73
CA TRP A 183 -7.95 -2.07 6.87
C TRP A 183 -7.45 -0.67 7.22
N CYS A 184 -8.20 0.37 6.86
CA CYS A 184 -7.87 1.75 7.20
C CYS A 184 -9.12 2.59 7.46
N ALA A 185 -8.94 3.73 8.12
CA ALA A 185 -10.03 4.69 8.29
C ALA A 185 -10.49 5.27 6.95
N HIS A 186 -11.78 5.57 6.86
CA HIS A 186 -12.34 6.29 5.73
C HIS A 186 -11.86 7.76 5.73
N ILE A 187 -11.66 8.32 4.53
CA ILE A 187 -11.37 9.75 4.38
C ILE A 187 -12.70 10.44 4.07
N ALA A 188 -13.41 10.86 5.12
CA ALA A 188 -14.76 11.42 5.01
C ALA A 188 -14.83 12.60 4.03
N ALA A 189 -13.81 13.48 4.05
CA ALA A 189 -13.74 14.63 3.17
C ALA A 189 -13.78 14.26 1.67
N LEU A 190 -13.17 13.13 1.27
CA LEU A 190 -13.19 12.66 -0.12
C LEU A 190 -14.48 11.91 -0.48
N LYS A 191 -15.28 11.49 0.50
CA LYS A 191 -16.63 10.99 0.26
C LYS A 191 -17.61 12.13 -0.02
N THR A 192 -17.46 13.25 0.69
CA THR A 192 -18.36 14.42 0.58
C THR A 192 -17.93 15.39 -0.52
N ALA A 193 -16.63 15.52 -0.79
CA ALA A 193 -16.09 16.40 -1.83
C ALA A 193 -15.06 15.64 -2.71
N PRO A 194 -15.50 14.62 -3.48
CA PRO A 194 -14.62 13.78 -4.28
C PRO A 194 -13.87 14.55 -5.38
N GLN A 195 -14.39 15.70 -5.81
CA GLN A 195 -13.73 16.59 -6.76
C GLN A 195 -12.35 17.06 -6.30
N ARG A 196 -12.07 17.07 -4.98
CA ARG A 196 -10.75 17.40 -4.43
C ARG A 196 -9.65 16.47 -4.95
N ALA A 197 -9.97 15.22 -5.29
CA ALA A 197 -9.00 14.26 -5.80
C ALA A 197 -8.82 14.31 -7.33
N LEU A 198 -9.53 15.18 -8.06
CA LEU A 198 -9.36 15.31 -9.51
C LEU A 198 -7.91 15.59 -9.96
N PRO A 199 -7.09 16.37 -9.23
CA PRO A 199 -5.67 16.54 -9.56
C PRO A 199 -4.89 15.22 -9.66
N ILE A 200 -5.32 14.17 -8.93
CA ILE A 200 -4.73 12.84 -8.98
C ILE A 200 -5.43 11.96 -10.02
N LEU A 201 -6.76 11.97 -10.06
CA LEU A 201 -7.53 11.01 -10.85
C LEU A 201 -7.54 11.34 -12.34
N GLN A 202 -7.62 12.62 -12.70
CA GLN A 202 -7.76 13.05 -14.09
C GLN A 202 -6.52 12.73 -14.94
N PRO A 203 -5.27 12.91 -14.45
CA PRO A 203 -4.08 12.43 -15.17
C PRO A 203 -4.09 10.91 -15.42
N LEU A 204 -4.64 10.13 -14.49
CA LEU A 204 -4.63 8.66 -14.54
C LEU A 204 -5.83 8.04 -15.29
N ARG A 205 -6.77 8.85 -15.81
CA ARG A 205 -8.02 8.40 -16.45
C ARG A 205 -7.83 7.49 -17.68
N ALA A 206 -6.63 7.46 -18.23
CA ALA A 206 -6.26 6.68 -19.40
C ALA A 206 -4.91 5.98 -19.22
N ASP A 207 -4.50 5.73 -17.96
CA ASP A 207 -3.20 5.11 -17.67
C ASP A 207 -3.02 3.78 -18.43
N ALA A 208 -1.84 3.53 -18.97
CA ALA A 208 -1.55 2.32 -19.72
C ALA A 208 -1.52 1.07 -18.82
N SER A 209 -1.22 1.24 -17.54
CA SER A 209 -1.12 0.14 -16.57
C SER A 209 -2.49 -0.34 -16.10
N ARG A 210 -2.74 -1.65 -16.22
CA ARG A 210 -3.93 -2.27 -15.60
C ARG A 210 -3.93 -2.12 -14.07
N TYR A 211 -2.76 -2.11 -13.45
CA TYR A 211 -2.63 -1.96 -12.00
C TYR A 211 -3.10 -0.57 -11.54
N VAL A 212 -2.71 0.48 -12.25
CA VAL A 212 -3.19 1.84 -12.00
C VAL A 212 -4.68 1.98 -12.33
N GLN A 213 -5.12 1.46 -13.48
CA GLN A 213 -6.54 1.48 -13.88
C GLN A 213 -7.45 0.85 -12.81
N ASP A 214 -7.04 -0.27 -12.21
CA ASP A 214 -7.80 -0.94 -11.16
C ASP A 214 -7.87 -0.09 -9.88
N SER A 215 -6.79 0.61 -9.51
CA SER A 215 -6.79 1.54 -8.37
C SER A 215 -7.73 2.73 -8.59
N VAL A 216 -7.66 3.39 -9.76
CA VAL A 216 -8.55 4.50 -10.11
C VAL A 216 -10.02 4.04 -10.14
N ALA A 217 -10.31 2.89 -10.74
CA ALA A 217 -11.65 2.33 -10.77
C ALA A 217 -12.16 1.98 -9.37
N ASN A 218 -11.30 1.47 -8.48
CA ASN A 218 -11.67 1.20 -7.09
C ASN A 218 -11.92 2.48 -6.30
N TRP A 219 -11.11 3.53 -6.52
CA TRP A 219 -11.32 4.84 -5.93
C TRP A 219 -12.70 5.40 -6.30
N LEU A 220 -13.04 5.39 -7.59
CA LEU A 220 -14.33 5.86 -8.08
C LEU A 220 -15.50 5.00 -7.57
N ASN A 221 -15.34 3.67 -7.53
CA ASN A 221 -16.37 2.78 -7.00
C ASN A 221 -16.58 2.96 -5.49
N ASP A 222 -15.57 3.44 -4.75
CA ASP A 222 -15.74 3.81 -3.35
C ASP A 222 -16.58 5.08 -3.20
N VAL A 223 -16.37 6.09 -4.05
CA VAL A 223 -17.21 7.30 -4.09
C VAL A 223 -18.63 6.98 -4.56
N ALA A 224 -18.80 6.04 -5.50
CA ALA A 224 -20.10 5.68 -6.08
C ALA A 224 -21.14 5.26 -5.02
N LYS A 225 -20.69 4.80 -3.85
CA LYS A 225 -21.54 4.44 -2.70
C LYS A 225 -22.18 5.64 -2.00
N ASP A 226 -21.58 6.83 -2.13
CA ASP A 226 -22.04 8.07 -1.49
C ASP A 226 -22.48 9.12 -2.54
N GLN A 227 -21.82 9.18 -3.69
CA GLN A 227 -22.09 10.13 -4.78
C GLN A 227 -22.18 9.43 -6.15
N PRO A 228 -23.23 8.62 -6.38
CA PRO A 228 -23.37 7.84 -7.62
C PRO A 228 -23.43 8.72 -8.87
N GLU A 229 -24.19 9.83 -8.83
CA GLU A 229 -24.37 10.71 -10.00
C GLU A 229 -23.10 11.49 -10.36
N TRP A 230 -22.28 11.83 -9.37
CA TRP A 230 -20.97 12.44 -9.62
C TRP A 230 -20.07 11.47 -10.39
N VAL A 231 -20.00 10.20 -9.96
CA VAL A 231 -19.21 9.17 -10.66
C VAL A 231 -19.73 8.91 -12.07
N ARG A 232 -21.05 8.79 -12.27
CA ARG A 232 -21.66 8.64 -13.60
C ARG A 232 -21.29 9.82 -14.53
N THR A 233 -21.42 11.04 -14.01
CA THR A 233 -21.12 12.27 -14.77
C THR A 233 -19.65 12.32 -15.17
N LEU A 234 -18.73 12.06 -14.22
CA LEU A 234 -17.31 12.03 -14.49
C LEU A 234 -16.94 10.94 -15.52
N CYS A 235 -17.53 9.74 -15.39
CA CYS A 235 -17.29 8.66 -16.35
C CYS A 235 -17.76 9.02 -17.76
N ARG A 236 -18.93 9.65 -17.91
CA ARG A 236 -19.41 10.14 -19.22
C ARG A 236 -18.46 11.18 -19.81
N GLN A 237 -18.02 12.15 -19.01
CA GLN A 237 -17.06 13.17 -19.44
C GLN A 237 -15.74 12.55 -19.90
N TRP A 238 -15.18 11.61 -19.12
CA TRP A 238 -13.93 10.94 -19.47
C TRP A 238 -14.03 10.12 -20.75
N LEU A 239 -15.15 9.41 -20.95
CA LEU A 239 -15.39 8.64 -22.18
C LEU A 239 -15.47 9.54 -23.42
N GLN A 240 -15.97 10.78 -23.29
CA GLN A 240 -15.99 11.76 -24.37
C GLN A 240 -14.59 12.37 -24.61
N GLN A 241 -13.86 12.71 -23.55
CA GLN A 241 -12.56 13.38 -23.64
C GLN A 241 -11.39 12.45 -23.97
N SER A 242 -11.53 11.16 -23.68
CA SER A 242 -10.48 10.14 -23.85
C SER A 242 -11.11 8.80 -24.27
N PRO A 243 -11.62 8.68 -25.51
CA PRO A 243 -12.30 7.48 -25.99
C PRO A 243 -11.29 6.36 -26.32
N CYS A 244 -10.68 5.77 -25.29
CA CYS A 244 -9.72 4.67 -25.44
C CYS A 244 -10.07 3.48 -24.54
N PRO A 245 -9.54 2.27 -24.82
CA PRO A 245 -9.85 1.06 -24.04
C PRO A 245 -9.52 1.17 -22.55
N ALA A 246 -8.46 1.89 -22.18
CA ALA A 246 -8.07 2.10 -20.78
C ALA A 246 -9.15 2.89 -20.02
N THR A 247 -9.58 4.03 -20.57
CA THR A 247 -10.66 4.85 -19.99
C THR A 247 -11.98 4.08 -19.92
N ALA A 248 -12.35 3.36 -20.98
CA ALA A 248 -13.55 2.53 -21.00
C ALA A 248 -13.55 1.49 -19.88
N ARG A 249 -12.42 0.79 -19.67
CA ARG A 249 -12.27 -0.18 -18.60
C ARG A 249 -12.40 0.45 -17.21
N ILE A 250 -11.76 1.60 -16.98
CA ILE A 250 -11.86 2.33 -15.71
C ILE A 250 -13.32 2.68 -15.43
N CYS A 251 -14.00 3.33 -16.38
CA CYS A 251 -15.39 3.76 -16.22
C CYS A 251 -16.37 2.59 -16.00
N GLN A 252 -16.16 1.46 -16.70
CA GLN A 252 -16.97 0.25 -16.50
C GLN A 252 -16.78 -0.30 -15.07
N ARG A 253 -15.53 -0.47 -14.64
CA ARG A 253 -15.22 -1.03 -13.31
C ARG A 253 -15.60 -0.08 -12.18
N ALA A 254 -15.49 1.23 -12.38
CA ALA A 254 -15.87 2.27 -11.43
C ALA A 254 -17.37 2.24 -11.07
N GLN A 255 -18.21 1.79 -12.00
CA GLN A 255 -19.66 1.79 -11.86
C GLN A 255 -20.24 0.40 -11.55
N ARG A 256 -19.41 -0.61 -11.29
CA ARG A 256 -19.84 -2.02 -11.11
C ARG A 256 -20.80 -2.24 -9.94
N SER A 257 -20.78 -1.35 -8.94
CA SER A 257 -21.68 -1.41 -7.79
C SER A 257 -22.93 -0.55 -7.94
N LEU A 258 -23.06 0.21 -9.04
CA LEU A 258 -24.24 1.02 -9.30
C LEU A 258 -25.33 0.17 -9.97
N PRO A 259 -26.62 0.41 -9.65
CA PRO A 259 -27.70 -0.20 -10.40
C PRO A 259 -27.69 0.30 -11.85
N ALA A 260 -28.24 -0.50 -12.76
CA ALA A 260 -28.53 -0.05 -14.12
C ALA A 260 -29.42 1.20 -14.06
N GLN A 261 -29.17 2.16 -14.95
CA GLN A 261 -30.10 3.29 -15.09
C GLN A 261 -31.41 2.76 -15.66
N ALA A 262 -32.53 3.23 -15.11
CA ALA A 262 -33.81 3.04 -15.77
C ALA A 262 -33.77 3.74 -17.14
N PRO A 263 -34.40 3.15 -18.17
CA PRO A 263 -34.42 3.69 -19.53
C PRO A 263 -35.04 5.08 -19.61
#